data_AF-A0A699WUT6-F1
#
_entry.id   AF-A0A699WUT6-F1
#
_cell.length_a   1.000
_cell.length_b   1.000
_cell.length_c   1.000
_cell.angle_alpha   90.00
_cell.angle_beta   90.00
_cell.angle_gamma   90.00
#
_symmetry.space_group_name_H-M   'P 1'
#
loop_
_entity.id
_entity.type
_entity.pdbx_description
1 polymer ?
#
loop_
_entity_poly.entity_id
_entity_poly.type
_entity_poly.pdbx_seq_one_letter_code
_entity_poly.pdbx_strand_id
1 'polypeptide(L)'
;MTFQELLPTSHLSEATRTELTHRVAETSRAAAYEPQFFAPETYRLFVAVAARLFPQPDREVPIPLITAVDKRLAEGQSDGWRYDALPPDREAYRLGLGG
;
A
#
# COMPACT_ATOMS: atom_id res chain seq x y z
N MET A 1 12.77 18.67 1.49
CA MET A 1 11.45 19.23 1.78
C MET A 1 10.44 18.09 1.80
N THR A 2 9.76 17.83 2.91
CA THR A 2 8.73 16.77 3.00
C THR A 2 7.35 17.32 2.61
N PHE A 3 6.39 16.46 2.28
CA PHE A 3 5.04 16.93 1.93
C PHE A 3 4.31 17.59 3.12
N GLN A 4 4.67 17.24 4.35
CA GLN A 4 4.13 17.87 5.56
C GLN A 4 4.58 19.33 5.68
N GLU A 5 5.79 19.64 5.23
CA GLU A 5 6.31 21.01 5.18
C GLU A 5 5.59 21.88 4.15
N LEU A 6 4.87 21.29 3.18
CA LEU A 6 4.04 22.02 2.22
C LEU A 6 2.70 22.47 2.81
N LEU A 7 2.18 21.78 3.85
CA LEU A 7 0.88 22.08 4.47
C LEU A 7 0.72 23.55 4.91
N PRO A 8 1.70 24.18 5.62
CA PRO A 8 1.58 25.58 6.04
C PRO A 8 1.85 26.59 4.91
N THR A 9 2.32 26.16 3.74
CA THR A 9 2.72 27.08 2.66
C THR A 9 1.52 27.57 1.83
N SER A 10 1.72 28.65 1.09
CA SER A 10 0.74 29.19 0.14
C SER A 10 0.67 28.42 -1.18
N HIS A 11 1.48 27.37 -1.37
CA HIS A 11 1.50 26.56 -2.60
C HIS A 11 0.32 25.59 -2.74
N LEU A 12 -0.49 25.43 -1.69
CA LEU A 12 -1.65 24.54 -1.68
C LEU A 12 -2.96 25.32 -1.67
N SER A 13 -3.90 24.88 -2.51
CA SER A 13 -5.30 25.31 -2.39
C SER A 13 -5.86 24.90 -1.02
N GLU A 14 -6.89 25.60 -0.55
CA GLU A 14 -7.56 25.25 0.71
C GLU A 14 -8.11 23.83 0.69
N ALA A 15 -8.79 23.44 -0.40
CA ALA A 15 -9.33 22.08 -0.56
C ALA A 15 -8.22 21.02 -0.49
N THR A 16 -7.09 21.24 -1.17
CA THR A 16 -5.95 20.31 -1.13
C THR A 16 -5.33 20.23 0.26
N ARG A 17 -5.18 21.36 0.96
CA ARG A 17 -4.64 21.40 2.33
C ARG A 17 -5.53 20.61 3.30
N THR A 18 -6.84 20.79 3.20
CA THR A 18 -7.83 20.06 4.02
C THR A 18 -7.70 18.55 3.82
N GLU A 19 -7.68 18.09 2.56
CA GLU A 19 -7.58 16.66 2.24
C GLU A 19 -6.25 16.05 2.72
N LEU A 20 -5.12 16.73 2.48
CA LEU A 20 -3.82 16.23 2.93
C LEU A 20 -3.72 16.18 4.46
N THR A 21 -4.26 17.19 5.15
CA THR A 21 -4.28 17.22 6.62
C THR A 21 -5.11 16.06 7.17
N HIS A 22 -6.27 15.79 6.57
CA HIS A 22 -7.12 14.65 6.92
C HIS A 22 -6.36 13.32 6.76
N ARG A 23 -5.76 13.08 5.59
CA ARG A 23 -5.00 11.85 5.31
C ARG A 23 -3.81 11.64 6.25
N VAL A 24 -3.09 12.70 6.62
CA VAL A 24 -2.00 12.62 7.60
C VAL A 24 -2.55 12.19 8.96
N ALA A 25 -3.63 12.81 9.42
CA ALA A 25 -4.23 12.47 10.70
C ALA A 25 -4.77 11.02 10.73
N GLU A 26 -5.38 10.55 9.65
CA GLU A 26 -5.82 9.15 9.51
C GLU A 26 -4.65 8.17 9.55
N THR A 27 -3.59 8.46 8.78
CA THR A 27 -2.40 7.59 8.71
C THR A 27 -1.73 7.46 10.08
N SER A 28 -1.62 8.56 10.84
CA SER A 28 -1.02 8.56 12.18
C SER A 28 -1.84 7.81 13.22
N ARG A 29 -3.16 7.64 13.00
CA ARG A 29 -4.06 6.92 13.93
C ARG A 29 -4.33 5.48 13.48
N ALA A 30 -3.87 5.09 12.30
CA ALA A 30 -4.11 3.76 11.77
C ALA A 30 -3.54 2.71 12.73
N ALA A 31 -4.38 1.76 13.14
CA ALA A 31 -3.93 0.61 13.90
C ALA A 31 -2.96 -0.25 13.08
N ALA A 32 -2.22 -1.13 13.76
CA ALA A 32 -1.45 -2.16 13.07
C ALA A 32 -2.38 -2.94 12.12
N TYR A 33 -1.97 -3.08 10.87
CA TYR A 33 -2.77 -3.74 9.85
C TYR A 33 -2.74 -5.25 10.03
N GLU A 34 -3.92 -5.86 10.13
CA GLU A 34 -4.08 -7.32 10.08
C GLU A 34 -4.33 -7.76 8.63
N PRO A 35 -3.55 -8.72 8.08
CA PRO A 35 -3.77 -9.25 6.74
C PRO A 35 -5.18 -9.84 6.58
N GLN A 36 -5.84 -9.54 5.47
CA GLN A 36 -7.22 -9.95 5.18
C GLN A 36 -7.29 -10.96 4.04
N PHE A 37 -6.39 -10.86 3.05
CA PHE A 37 -6.36 -11.78 1.92
C PHE A 37 -5.32 -12.90 2.09
N PHE A 38 -4.09 -12.55 2.48
CA PHE A 38 -3.00 -13.50 2.68
C PHE A 38 -3.04 -14.12 4.07
N ALA A 39 -2.58 -15.37 4.16
CA ALA A 39 -2.19 -15.94 5.45
C ALA A 39 -1.04 -15.11 6.06
N PRO A 40 -0.94 -15.02 7.40
CA PRO A 40 0.07 -14.20 8.06
C PRO A 40 1.52 -14.51 7.63
N GLU A 41 1.84 -15.77 7.33
CA GLU A 41 3.14 -16.22 6.87
C GLU A 41 3.45 -15.69 5.46
N THR A 42 2.51 -15.85 4.53
CA THR A 42 2.62 -15.39 3.15
C THR A 42 2.70 -13.87 3.09
N TYR A 43 1.94 -13.17 3.92
CA TYR A 43 2.03 -11.71 4.04
C TYR A 43 3.44 -11.28 4.48
N ARG A 44 3.99 -11.90 5.54
CA ARG A 44 5.35 -11.60 6.02
C ARG A 44 6.42 -11.92 4.99
N LEU A 45 6.29 -13.04 4.28
CA LEU A 45 7.17 -13.38 3.16
C LEU A 45 7.13 -12.28 2.10
N PHE A 46 5.93 -11.85 1.72
CA PHE A 46 5.79 -10.86 0.66
C PHE A 46 6.34 -9.49 1.07
N VAL A 47 6.17 -9.09 2.34
CA VAL A 47 6.83 -7.89 2.90
C VAL A 47 8.35 -8.00 2.77
N ALA A 48 8.93 -9.16 3.10
CA ALA A 48 10.37 -9.39 3.00
C ALA A 48 10.89 -9.40 1.55
N VAL A 49 10.08 -9.86 0.60
CA VAL A 49 10.36 -9.78 -0.84
C VAL A 49 10.30 -8.33 -1.32
N ALA A 50 9.23 -7.60 -0.97
CA ALA A 50 9.08 -6.19 -1.35
C ALA A 50 10.22 -5.32 -0.80
N ALA A 51 10.68 -5.57 0.42
CA ALA A 51 11.83 -4.87 1.01
C ALA A 51 13.14 -5.08 0.23
N ARG A 52 13.28 -6.20 -0.50
CA ARG A 52 14.42 -6.47 -1.38
C ARG A 52 14.26 -5.86 -2.76
N LEU A 53 13.05 -5.92 -3.32
CA LEU A 53 12.75 -5.40 -4.66
C LEU A 53 12.70 -3.87 -4.69
N PHE A 54 12.17 -3.27 -3.62
CA PHE A 54 12.04 -1.83 -3.48
C PHE A 54 12.49 -1.38 -2.08
N PRO A 55 13.81 -1.36 -1.82
CA PRO A 55 14.36 -0.84 -0.57
C PRO A 55 13.96 0.63 -0.38
N GLN A 56 13.62 1.01 0.86
CA GLN A 56 13.21 2.37 1.22
C GLN A 56 14.14 2.98 2.29
N PRO A 57 15.47 3.09 2.03
CA PRO A 57 16.44 3.49 3.06
C PRO A 57 16.27 4.94 3.52
N ASP A 58 15.77 5.82 2.65
CA ASP A 58 15.63 7.27 2.93
C ASP A 58 14.32 7.64 3.66
N ARG A 59 13.60 6.64 4.20
CA ARG A 59 12.32 6.85 4.88
C ARG A 59 12.37 6.35 6.32
N GLU A 60 12.09 7.27 7.25
CA GLU A 60 11.90 6.93 8.67
C GLU A 60 10.72 5.96 8.86
N VAL A 61 9.64 6.17 8.11
CA VAL A 61 8.48 5.27 8.05
C VAL A 61 8.35 4.73 6.63
N PRO A 62 8.62 3.43 6.39
CA PRO A 62 8.46 2.81 5.09
C PRO A 62 7.00 2.86 4.60
N ILE A 63 6.80 3.05 3.29
CA ILE A 63 5.48 2.89 2.68
C ILE A 63 5.08 1.41 2.80
N PRO A 64 3.89 1.10 3.37
CA PRO A 64 3.44 -0.27 3.56
C PRO A 64 2.86 -0.84 2.24
N LEU A 65 3.74 -1.13 1.28
CA LEU A 65 3.38 -1.58 -0.07
C LEU A 65 2.43 -2.79 -0.05
N ILE A 66 2.76 -3.79 0.78
CA ILE A 66 2.01 -5.05 0.81
C ILE A 66 0.64 -4.90 1.47
N THR A 67 0.47 -3.97 2.41
CA THR A 67 -0.85 -3.64 2.98
C THR A 67 -1.83 -3.16 1.90
N ALA A 68 -1.36 -2.30 0.99
CA ALA A 68 -2.21 -1.81 -0.09
C ALA A 68 -2.60 -2.95 -1.05
N VAL A 69 -1.66 -3.87 -1.34
CA VAL A 69 -1.93 -5.03 -2.19
C VAL A 69 -2.90 -6.01 -1.54
N ASP A 70 -2.68 -6.37 -0.26
CA ASP A 70 -3.55 -7.29 0.47
C ASP A 70 -4.99 -6.76 0.55
N LYS A 71 -5.17 -5.49 0.93
CA LYS A 71 -6.48 -4.83 0.97
C LYS A 71 -7.18 -4.84 -0.40
N ARG A 72 -6.47 -4.44 -1.45
CA ARG A 72 -7.00 -4.43 -2.82
C ARG A 72 -7.46 -5.82 -3.25
N LEU A 73 -6.66 -6.85 -2.97
CA LEU A 73 -6.99 -8.24 -3.26
C LEU A 73 -8.18 -8.71 -2.42
N ALA A 74 -8.25 -8.40 -1.13
CA ALA A 74 -9.37 -8.74 -0.23
C ALA A 74 -10.69 -8.13 -0.73
N GLU A 75 -10.66 -6.87 -1.16
CA GLU A 75 -11.81 -6.15 -1.72
C GLU A 75 -12.14 -6.58 -3.17
N GLY A 76 -11.26 -7.33 -3.83
CA GLY A 76 -11.47 -7.79 -5.20
C GLY A 76 -11.32 -6.66 -6.23
N GLN A 77 -10.63 -5.59 -5.86
CA GLN A 77 -10.38 -4.46 -6.73
C GLN A 77 -9.33 -4.80 -7.78
N SER A 78 -9.62 -4.45 -9.03
CA SER A 78 -8.74 -4.60 -10.18
C SER A 78 -8.91 -3.39 -11.10
N ASP A 79 -7.91 -3.13 -11.94
CA ASP A 79 -7.98 -2.13 -13.00
C ASP A 79 -8.91 -2.55 -14.16
N GLY A 80 -9.40 -3.79 -14.13
CA GLY A 80 -10.34 -4.33 -15.11
C GLY A 80 -9.67 -4.84 -16.38
N TRP A 81 -8.34 -4.91 -16.43
CA TRP A 81 -7.61 -5.41 -17.59
C TRP A 81 -6.61 -6.52 -17.18
N ARG A 82 -6.59 -7.61 -17.96
CA ARG A 82 -5.59 -8.67 -17.84
C ARG A 82 -5.32 -9.27 -19.21
N TYR A 83 -4.10 -9.78 -19.42
CA TYR A 83 -3.84 -10.68 -20.54
C TYR A 83 -4.70 -11.94 -20.40
N ASP A 84 -5.21 -12.45 -21.52
CA ASP A 84 -6.07 -13.63 -21.57
C ASP A 84 -5.37 -14.89 -21.04
N ALA A 85 -4.08 -15.03 -21.34
CA ALA A 85 -3.21 -16.11 -20.90
C ALA A 85 -2.82 -16.04 -19.41
N LEU A 86 -3.10 -14.94 -18.71
CA LEU A 86 -2.75 -14.80 -17.30
C LEU A 86 -3.95 -15.08 -16.38
N PRO A 87 -3.71 -15.71 -15.21
CA PRO A 87 -4.77 -15.96 -14.24
C PRO A 87 -5.33 -14.64 -13.68
N PRO A 88 -6.53 -14.66 -13.07
CA PRO A 88 -7.04 -13.55 -12.29
C PRO A 88 -6.07 -13.15 -11.18
N ASP A 89 -6.09 -11.89 -10.79
CA ASP A 89 -5.07 -11.29 -9.93
C ASP A 89 -4.87 -12.07 -8.60
N ARG A 90 -5.96 -12.40 -7.89
CA ARG A 90 -5.91 -13.22 -6.66
C ARG A 90 -5.20 -14.57 -6.85
N GLU A 91 -5.39 -15.20 -8.00
CA GLU A 91 -4.78 -16.49 -8.30
C GLU A 91 -3.31 -16.32 -8.70
N ALA A 92 -2.97 -15.26 -9.46
CA ALA A 92 -1.60 -14.91 -9.78
C ALA A 92 -0.73 -14.76 -8.52
N TYR A 93 -1.21 -14.03 -7.50
CA TYR A 93 -0.48 -13.85 -6.24
C TYR A 93 -0.32 -15.14 -5.44
N ARG A 94 -1.33 -16.02 -5.41
CA ARG A 94 -1.23 -17.33 -4.75
C ARG A 94 -0.20 -18.23 -5.43
N LEU A 95 -0.19 -18.26 -6.77
CA LEU A 95 0.78 -19.04 -7.53
C LEU A 95 2.21 -18.53 -7.33
N GLY A 96 2.40 -17.20 -7.26
CA GLY A 96 3.73 -16.59 -7.15
C GLY A 96 4.36 -16.65 -5.77
N LEU A 97 3.57 -16.67 -4.70
CA LEU A 97 4.08 -16.60 -3.31
C LEU A 97 4.06 -17.93 -2.56
N GLY A 98 3.62 -19.00 -3.23
CA GLY A 98 3.25 -20.25 -2.57
C GLY A 98 1.86 -20.10 -1.95
N GLY A 99 0.97 -21.03 -2.30
CA GLY A 99 -0.41 -21.06 -1.81
C GLY A 99 -0.51 -21.16 -0.30
#